data_AF-A0A7C5CMX0-F1
#
_entry.id   AF-A0A7C5CMX0-F1
#
_cell.length_a   1.000
_cell.length_b   1.000
_cell.length_c   1.000
_cell.angle_alpha   90.00
_cell.angle_beta   90.00
_cell.angle_gamma   90.00
#
_symmetry.space_group_name_H-M   'P 1'
#
loop_
_entity.id
_entity.type
_entity.pdbx_description
1 polymer ?
#
loop_
_entity_poly.entity_id
_entity_poly.type
_entity_poly.pdbx_seq_one_letter_code
_entity_poly.pdbx_strand_id
1 'polypeptide(L)'
;AEAALKRVEGGEDFAAVARELSQDPGSAENGGDLGFFERGVMDKAFEEAVFGMQPGEVSGLVRTPFGFHIIKLTGIRAPQGKSFDEAREAIRAAYLKNEAERLFYEYAERLSDLAYEDPDSLQPAAEALGLKTRESDWITRDGGKGVLASPKVAAAAFSDDVLAGGHNSEAIELDPEHILVLRVIEHEESSVKPFDAVKDRIREILKTEKAAKLAREKGEAIIGQLRQGGDRQALAAGVGGEWVSKGAVDRVDRTLPPAILSRLFRLPKPEAEKPVYGGAALQNGDFAVIAMGAVKMGQMDQVEKLGGEKALRSMMRKSFGEAYYRHLLQNLRAAAKVEYFNQDGEG
;
A
#
# COMPACT_ATOMS: atom_id res chain seq x y z
N ALA A 1 9.94 63.93 -6.78
CA ALA A 1 11.14 63.22 -7.26
C ALA A 1 12.30 64.21 -7.51
N GLU A 2 12.18 65.16 -8.44
CA GLU A 2 13.25 66.14 -8.74
C GLU A 2 13.75 66.94 -7.53
N ALA A 3 12.85 67.39 -6.65
CA ALA A 3 13.23 68.10 -5.43
C ALA A 3 14.01 67.23 -4.43
N ALA A 4 13.71 65.92 -4.36
CA ALA A 4 14.44 64.98 -3.52
C ALA A 4 15.82 64.69 -4.10
N LEU A 5 15.92 64.52 -5.43
CA LEU A 5 17.20 64.32 -6.11
C LEU A 5 18.13 65.51 -5.89
N LYS A 6 17.63 66.74 -6.06
CA LYS A 6 18.42 67.96 -5.85
C LYS A 6 18.95 68.10 -4.41
N ARG A 7 18.19 67.66 -3.41
CA ARG A 7 18.62 67.66 -1.99
C ARG A 7 19.76 66.67 -1.77
N VAL A 8 19.63 65.46 -2.30
CA VAL A 8 20.65 64.42 -2.23
C VAL A 8 21.92 64.82 -3.00
N GLU A 9 21.79 65.36 -4.21
CA GLU A 9 22.92 65.88 -4.99
C GLU A 9 23.57 67.11 -4.33
N GLY A 10 22.79 67.90 -3.58
CA GLY A 10 23.27 69.00 -2.75
C GLY A 10 24.03 68.58 -1.50
N GLY A 11 24.21 67.28 -1.26
CA GLY A 11 24.98 66.73 -0.14
C GLY A 11 24.17 66.48 1.13
N GLU A 12 22.84 66.56 1.08
CA GLU A 12 21.99 66.17 2.21
C GLU A 12 22.03 64.64 2.42
N ASP A 13 21.87 64.21 3.68
CA ASP A 13 21.87 62.79 4.01
C ASP A 13 20.73 62.03 3.31
N PHE A 14 21.08 60.99 2.55
CA PHE A 14 20.12 60.22 1.76
C PHE A 14 19.02 59.61 2.63
N ALA A 15 19.38 59.09 3.81
CA ALA A 15 18.43 58.44 4.70
C ALA A 15 17.47 59.45 5.35
N ALA A 16 17.93 60.67 5.62
CA ALA A 16 17.06 61.77 6.05
C ALA A 16 16.05 62.15 4.96
N VAL A 17 16.51 62.34 3.71
CA VAL A 17 15.62 62.66 2.58
C VAL A 17 14.64 61.52 2.30
N ALA A 18 15.09 60.27 2.39
CA ALA A 18 14.24 59.10 2.21
C ALA A 18 13.14 58.99 3.28
N ARG A 19 13.45 59.24 4.57
CA ARG A 19 12.43 59.26 5.64
C ARG A 19 11.37 60.33 5.44
N GLU A 20 11.76 61.47 4.89
CA GLU A 20 10.85 62.61 4.70
C GLU A 20 10.00 62.47 3.42
N LEU A 21 10.58 61.98 2.32
CA LEU A 21 9.97 62.08 0.99
C LEU A 21 9.71 60.74 0.28
N SER A 22 10.23 59.61 0.78
CA SER A 22 9.98 58.30 0.17
C SER A 22 8.53 57.85 0.44
N GLN A 23 7.93 57.24 -0.58
CA GLN A 23 6.59 56.63 -0.50
C GLN A 23 6.66 55.10 -0.46
N ASP A 24 7.86 54.52 -0.37
CA ASP A 24 8.01 53.07 -0.24
C ASP A 24 7.73 52.62 1.20
N PRO A 25 6.61 51.93 1.47
CA PRO A 25 6.24 51.52 2.83
C PRO A 25 7.21 50.52 3.46
N GLY A 26 8.02 49.81 2.66
CA GLY A 26 8.95 48.80 3.15
C GLY A 26 10.27 49.36 3.69
N SER A 27 10.73 50.50 3.16
CA SER A 27 12.06 51.04 3.45
C SER A 27 12.09 52.50 3.91
N ALA A 28 11.03 53.28 3.67
CA ALA A 28 11.04 54.73 3.95
C ALA A 28 11.41 55.08 5.39
N GLU A 29 10.76 54.45 6.39
CA GLU A 29 11.06 54.70 7.81
C GLU A 29 12.50 54.32 8.21
N ASN A 30 13.07 53.34 7.50
CA ASN A 30 14.46 52.89 7.68
C ASN A 30 15.47 53.65 6.82
N GLY A 31 15.09 54.81 6.25
CA GLY A 31 15.98 55.62 5.44
C GLY A 31 16.21 55.09 4.03
N GLY A 32 15.30 54.26 3.52
CA GLY A 32 15.35 53.72 2.16
C GLY A 32 16.27 52.49 2.01
N ASP A 33 16.67 51.83 3.10
CA ASP A 33 17.54 50.66 3.04
C ASP A 33 16.78 49.40 2.57
N LEU A 34 17.24 48.81 1.47
CA LEU A 34 16.69 47.60 0.86
C LEU A 34 17.54 46.35 1.15
N GLY A 35 18.66 46.49 1.86
CA GLY A 35 19.63 45.41 2.08
C GLY A 35 20.34 44.95 0.81
N PHE A 36 20.95 43.76 0.85
CA PHE A 36 21.58 43.13 -0.32
C PHE A 36 20.54 42.30 -1.09
N PHE A 37 20.52 42.46 -2.40
CA PHE A 37 19.67 41.67 -3.30
C PHE A 37 20.49 41.15 -4.50
N GLU A 38 20.00 40.09 -5.13
CA GLU A 38 20.58 39.49 -6.33
C GLU A 38 19.82 39.94 -7.59
N ARG A 39 20.39 39.69 -8.78
CA ARG A 39 19.68 39.93 -10.05
C ARG A 39 18.39 39.11 -10.12
N GLY A 40 17.33 39.69 -10.66
CA GLY A 40 16.00 39.09 -10.78
C GLY A 40 15.11 39.28 -9.55
N VAL A 41 15.55 40.05 -8.54
CA VAL A 41 14.76 40.35 -7.33
C VAL A 41 13.99 41.67 -7.47
N MET A 42 14.56 42.67 -8.17
CA MET A 42 13.97 44.00 -8.34
C MET A 42 13.40 44.20 -9.75
N ASP A 43 12.64 45.28 -9.96
CA ASP A 43 12.17 45.65 -11.30
C ASP A 43 13.35 45.87 -12.26
N LYS A 44 13.18 45.47 -13.52
CA LYS A 44 14.24 45.49 -14.52
C LYS A 44 14.90 46.88 -14.66
N ALA A 45 14.13 47.96 -14.66
CA ALA A 45 14.70 49.30 -14.84
C ALA A 45 15.49 49.76 -13.59
N PHE A 46 15.07 49.30 -12.41
CA PHE A 46 15.79 49.51 -11.16
C PHE A 46 17.12 48.74 -11.16
N GLU A 47 17.10 47.47 -11.56
CA GLU A 47 18.29 46.65 -11.66
C GLU A 47 19.30 47.20 -12.66
N GLU A 48 18.86 47.54 -13.87
CA GLU A 48 19.74 48.11 -14.90
C GLU A 48 20.47 49.37 -14.42
N ALA A 49 19.78 50.23 -13.66
CA ALA A 49 20.39 51.39 -13.03
C ALA A 49 21.43 50.97 -11.97
N VAL A 50 21.04 50.16 -10.98
CA VAL A 50 21.94 49.78 -9.87
C VAL A 50 23.18 49.03 -10.34
N PHE A 51 23.03 48.11 -11.31
CA PHE A 51 24.16 47.32 -11.80
C PHE A 51 25.10 48.10 -12.75
N GLY A 52 24.72 49.32 -13.15
CA GLY A 52 25.60 50.26 -13.85
C GLY A 52 26.35 51.22 -12.92
N MET A 53 25.99 51.27 -11.64
CA MET A 53 26.53 52.23 -10.66
C MET A 53 27.78 51.70 -9.94
N GLN A 54 28.56 52.63 -9.40
CA GLN A 54 29.66 52.33 -8.47
C GLN A 54 29.21 52.51 -7.01
N PRO A 55 29.81 51.78 -6.04
CA PRO A 55 29.52 51.99 -4.62
C PRO A 55 29.72 53.45 -4.21
N GLY A 56 28.71 54.01 -3.54
CA GLY A 56 28.64 55.41 -3.12
C GLY A 56 27.89 56.32 -4.10
N GLU A 57 27.64 55.87 -5.33
CA GLU A 57 26.95 56.65 -6.35
C GLU A 57 25.44 56.78 -6.04
N VAL A 58 24.86 57.90 -6.47
CA VAL A 58 23.42 58.16 -6.46
C VAL A 58 22.96 58.27 -7.91
N SER A 59 21.92 57.51 -8.27
CA SER A 59 21.34 57.53 -9.61
C SER A 59 20.60 58.86 -9.88
N GLY A 60 20.41 59.16 -11.17
CA GLY A 60 19.34 60.07 -11.57
C GLY A 60 17.94 59.48 -11.31
N LEU A 61 16.91 60.11 -11.87
CA LEU A 61 15.53 59.60 -11.77
C LEU A 61 15.33 58.35 -12.61
N VAL A 62 15.16 57.20 -11.96
CA VAL A 62 14.87 55.91 -12.60
C VAL A 62 13.37 55.69 -12.63
N ARG A 63 12.78 55.61 -13.82
CA ARG A 63 11.35 55.36 -13.98
C ARG A 63 11.07 53.86 -14.06
N THR A 64 10.18 53.39 -13.20
CA THR A 64 9.63 52.02 -13.20
C THR A 64 8.10 52.10 -13.24
N PRO A 65 7.38 50.96 -13.36
CA PRO A 65 5.92 50.93 -13.19
C PRO A 65 5.44 51.45 -11.81
N PHE A 66 6.32 51.43 -10.80
CA PHE A 66 6.02 51.87 -9.43
C PHE A 66 6.30 53.36 -9.19
N GLY A 67 6.68 54.12 -10.23
CA GLY A 67 6.98 55.54 -10.15
C GLY A 67 8.45 55.85 -10.39
N PHE A 68 8.94 56.93 -9.77
CA PHE A 68 10.32 57.41 -9.92
C PHE A 68 11.14 57.05 -8.70
N HIS A 69 12.29 56.43 -8.93
CA HIS A 69 13.25 56.04 -7.91
C HIS A 69 14.51 56.89 -8.02
N ILE A 70 15.09 57.19 -6.85
CA ILE A 70 16.45 57.70 -6.70
C ILE A 70 17.16 56.62 -5.90
N ILE A 71 18.25 56.08 -6.43
CA ILE A 71 18.89 54.91 -5.86
C ILE A 71 20.28 55.29 -5.41
N LYS A 72 20.70 54.86 -4.23
CA LYS A 72 22.08 54.99 -3.76
C LYS A 72 22.68 53.61 -3.58
N LEU A 73 23.75 53.30 -4.29
CA LEU A 73 24.42 52.01 -4.15
C LEU A 73 25.34 52.05 -2.92
N THR A 74 24.95 51.42 -1.82
CA THR A 74 25.70 51.47 -0.56
C THR A 74 26.88 50.49 -0.52
N GLY A 75 26.83 49.40 -1.29
CA GLY A 75 27.93 48.44 -1.39
C GLY A 75 27.62 47.28 -2.33
N ILE A 76 28.66 46.57 -2.76
CA ILE A 76 28.55 45.35 -3.58
C ILE A 76 29.17 44.20 -2.79
N ARG A 77 28.43 43.10 -2.63
CA ARG A 77 28.93 41.85 -2.03
C ARG A 77 29.11 40.80 -3.12
N ALA A 78 30.33 40.29 -3.30
CA ALA A 78 30.58 39.19 -4.22
C ALA A 78 29.83 37.92 -3.75
N PRO A 79 29.25 37.13 -4.67
CA PRO A 79 28.65 35.86 -4.31
C PRO A 79 29.72 34.96 -3.69
N GLN A 80 29.52 34.56 -2.43
CA GLN A 80 30.32 33.51 -1.81
C GLN A 80 29.75 32.17 -2.25
N GLY A 81 30.09 31.76 -3.48
CA GLY A 81 29.93 30.36 -3.87
C GLY A 81 30.79 29.46 -2.96
N LYS A 82 30.48 28.16 -2.90
CA LYS A 82 31.37 27.20 -2.26
C LYS A 82 32.70 27.18 -3.02
N SER A 83 33.81 27.24 -2.30
CA SER A 83 35.13 26.95 -2.87
C SER A 83 35.18 25.53 -3.43
N PHE A 84 36.13 25.26 -4.33
CA PHE A 84 36.34 23.90 -4.83
C PHE A 84 36.58 22.92 -3.68
N ASP A 85 37.32 23.32 -2.64
CA ASP A 85 37.58 22.45 -1.49
C ASP A 85 36.31 22.12 -0.69
N GLU A 86 35.41 23.09 -0.52
CA GLU A 86 34.10 22.87 0.13
C GLU A 86 33.14 22.04 -0.73
N ALA A 87 33.26 22.12 -2.06
CA ALA A 87 32.42 21.40 -3.00
C ALA A 87 33.00 20.05 -3.46
N ARG A 88 34.28 19.77 -3.16
CA ARG A 88 35.05 18.66 -3.73
C ARG A 88 34.35 17.32 -3.58
N GLU A 89 33.89 17.00 -2.37
CA GLU A 89 33.22 15.73 -2.10
C GLU A 89 31.85 15.63 -2.78
N ALA A 90 31.10 16.73 -2.86
CA ALA A 90 29.82 16.75 -3.57
C ALA A 90 30.01 16.58 -5.09
N ILE A 91 31.02 17.24 -5.68
CA ILE A 91 31.38 17.09 -7.09
C ILE A 91 31.85 15.67 -7.37
N ARG A 92 32.71 15.12 -6.51
CA ARG A 92 33.19 13.74 -6.63
C ARG A 92 32.03 12.75 -6.55
N ALA A 93 31.13 12.88 -5.59
CA ALA A 93 29.97 12.00 -5.45
C ALA A 93 29.05 12.08 -6.67
N ALA A 94 28.76 13.29 -7.16
CA ALA A 94 27.95 13.49 -8.36
C ALA A 94 28.60 12.88 -9.61
N TYR A 95 29.91 13.09 -9.79
CA TYR A 95 30.66 12.51 -10.89
C TYR A 95 30.66 10.98 -10.84
N LEU A 96 30.95 10.39 -9.68
CA LEU A 96 30.97 8.94 -9.50
C LEU A 96 29.58 8.33 -9.74
N LYS A 97 28.52 9.00 -9.29
CA LYS A 97 27.14 8.56 -9.55
C LYS A 97 26.84 8.55 -11.05
N ASN A 98 27.08 9.67 -11.72
CA ASN A 98 26.79 9.78 -13.16
C ASN A 98 27.62 8.80 -14.00
N GLU A 99 28.89 8.59 -13.62
CA GLU A 99 29.76 7.64 -14.30
C GLU A 99 29.32 6.19 -14.06
N ALA A 100 28.85 5.86 -12.84
CA ALA A 100 28.30 4.55 -12.53
C ALA A 100 27.00 4.28 -13.33
N GLU A 101 26.10 5.26 -13.43
CA GLU A 101 24.87 5.16 -14.24
C GLU A 101 25.21 4.95 -15.72
N ARG A 102 26.13 5.75 -16.27
CA ARG A 102 26.58 5.62 -17.66
C ARG A 102 27.14 4.22 -17.94
N LEU A 103 28.03 3.73 -17.07
CA LEU A 103 28.62 2.40 -17.19
C LEU A 103 27.58 1.29 -17.00
N PHE A 104 26.62 1.45 -16.10
CA PHE A 104 25.55 0.47 -15.90
C PHE A 104 24.75 0.25 -17.18
N TYR A 105 24.31 1.32 -17.85
CA TYR A 105 23.59 1.21 -19.13
C TYR A 105 24.46 0.60 -20.24
N GLU A 106 25.74 0.97 -20.30
CA GLU A 106 26.69 0.37 -21.25
C GLU A 106 26.84 -1.15 -21.02
N TYR A 107 26.97 -1.59 -19.77
CA TYR A 107 27.05 -3.01 -19.43
C TYR A 107 25.72 -3.74 -19.62
N ALA A 108 24.59 -3.08 -19.39
CA ALA A 108 23.25 -3.64 -19.60
C ALA A 108 22.98 -3.94 -21.08
N GLU A 109 23.31 -3.00 -21.96
CA GLU A 109 23.20 -3.16 -23.41
C GLU A 109 24.10 -4.31 -23.88
N ARG A 110 25.38 -4.31 -23.46
CA ARG A 110 26.31 -5.40 -23.78
C ARG A 110 25.83 -6.75 -23.25
N LEU A 111 25.24 -6.82 -22.05
CA LEU A 111 24.67 -8.05 -21.51
C LEU A 111 23.52 -8.56 -22.39
N SER A 112 22.64 -7.66 -22.82
CA SER A 112 21.54 -8.00 -23.71
C SER A 112 22.03 -8.53 -25.06
N ASP A 113 22.96 -7.83 -25.70
CA ASP A 113 23.50 -8.21 -27.00
C ASP A 113 24.21 -9.57 -26.94
N LEU A 114 25.13 -9.73 -25.98
CA LEU A 114 25.91 -10.97 -25.83
C LEU A 114 25.03 -12.17 -25.44
N ALA A 115 23.97 -11.95 -24.66
CA ALA A 115 23.03 -13.01 -24.32
C ALA A 115 22.18 -13.44 -25.53
N TYR A 116 21.91 -12.52 -26.45
CA TYR A 116 21.16 -12.78 -27.67
C TYR A 116 22.03 -13.46 -28.75
N GLU A 117 23.31 -13.07 -28.86
CA GLU A 117 24.27 -13.65 -29.81
C GLU A 117 24.54 -15.14 -29.56
N ASP A 118 24.57 -15.57 -28.30
CA ASP A 118 24.75 -16.97 -27.89
C ASP A 118 23.48 -17.49 -27.17
N PRO A 119 22.41 -17.82 -27.90
CA PRO A 119 21.10 -18.13 -27.29
C PRO A 119 21.12 -19.38 -26.40
N ASP A 120 22.10 -20.27 -26.58
CA ASP A 120 22.21 -21.55 -25.87
C ASP A 120 23.07 -21.49 -24.60
N SER A 121 23.69 -20.34 -24.28
CA SER A 121 24.60 -20.23 -23.14
C SER A 121 24.73 -18.80 -22.60
N LEU A 122 24.79 -18.67 -21.27
CA LEU A 122 25.12 -17.40 -20.60
C LEU A 122 26.62 -17.20 -20.41
N GLN A 123 27.44 -18.21 -20.71
CA GLN A 123 28.87 -18.20 -20.42
C GLN A 123 29.65 -17.12 -21.20
N PRO A 124 29.42 -16.92 -22.52
CA PRO A 124 30.13 -15.89 -23.28
C PRO A 124 29.86 -14.48 -22.75
N ALA A 125 28.58 -14.17 -22.47
CA ALA A 125 28.18 -12.90 -21.86
C ALA A 125 28.81 -12.71 -20.46
N ALA A 126 28.82 -13.77 -19.64
CA ALA A 126 29.42 -13.71 -18.31
C ALA A 126 30.93 -13.44 -18.38
N GLU A 127 31.67 -14.11 -19.25
CA GLU A 127 33.12 -13.93 -19.41
C GLU A 127 33.47 -12.54 -19.94
N ALA A 128 32.78 -12.07 -20.98
CA ALA A 128 33.02 -10.77 -21.60
C ALA A 128 32.74 -9.58 -20.67
N LEU A 129 31.85 -9.75 -19.69
CA LEU A 129 31.49 -8.73 -18.70
C LEU A 129 32.12 -8.97 -17.32
N GLY A 130 32.93 -10.02 -17.16
CA GLY A 130 33.56 -10.38 -15.89
C GLY A 130 32.55 -10.79 -14.80
N LEU A 131 31.37 -11.26 -15.19
CA LEU A 131 30.31 -11.74 -14.32
C LEU A 131 30.49 -13.23 -14.01
N LYS A 132 29.70 -13.72 -13.04
CA LYS A 132 29.61 -15.16 -12.74
C LYS A 132 28.18 -15.62 -12.92
N THR A 133 28.00 -16.68 -13.70
CA THR A 133 26.72 -17.37 -13.78
C THR A 133 26.36 -17.99 -12.43
N ARG A 134 25.08 -18.07 -12.13
CA ARG A 134 24.54 -18.70 -10.92
C ARG A 134 23.38 -19.59 -11.32
N GLU A 135 23.36 -20.78 -10.74
CA GLU A 135 22.23 -21.70 -10.82
C GLU A 135 21.32 -21.48 -9.62
N SER A 136 20.00 -21.52 -9.86
CA SER A 136 18.99 -21.34 -8.81
C SER A 136 18.32 -22.66 -8.44
N ASP A 137 17.61 -22.66 -7.30
CA ASP A 137 16.59 -23.68 -7.04
C ASP A 137 15.42 -23.56 -8.03
N TRP A 138 14.56 -24.58 -8.04
CA TRP A 138 13.28 -24.59 -8.77
C TRP A 138 12.42 -23.36 -8.48
N ILE A 139 11.81 -22.81 -9.52
CA ILE A 139 10.82 -21.75 -9.44
C ILE A 139 9.47 -22.22 -9.99
N THR A 140 8.37 -21.68 -9.48
CA THR A 140 7.03 -21.94 -10.05
C THR A 140 6.59 -20.75 -10.89
N ARG A 141 5.43 -20.86 -11.54
CA ARG A 141 4.79 -19.73 -12.23
C ARG A 141 4.43 -18.56 -11.30
N ASP A 142 4.42 -18.79 -9.98
CA ASP A 142 4.26 -17.74 -8.96
C ASP A 142 5.59 -17.08 -8.57
N GLY A 143 6.72 -17.58 -9.10
CA GLY A 143 8.07 -17.09 -8.83
C GLY A 143 8.88 -17.94 -7.84
N GLY A 144 10.07 -17.46 -7.54
CA GLY A 144 11.03 -18.05 -6.61
C GLY A 144 11.32 -17.18 -5.38
N LYS A 145 12.56 -17.19 -4.90
CA LYS A 145 13.04 -16.36 -3.79
C LYS A 145 14.06 -15.32 -4.27
N GLY A 146 14.22 -14.23 -3.52
CA GLY A 146 15.18 -13.17 -3.85
C GLY A 146 14.85 -12.50 -5.18
N VAL A 147 15.85 -12.35 -6.06
CA VAL A 147 15.65 -11.78 -7.41
C VAL A 147 14.64 -12.57 -8.26
N LEU A 148 14.47 -13.87 -7.98
CA LEU A 148 13.53 -14.74 -8.69
C LEU A 148 12.08 -14.58 -8.23
N ALA A 149 11.82 -13.83 -7.16
CA ALA A 149 10.47 -13.50 -6.71
C ALA A 149 9.81 -12.42 -7.62
N SER A 150 10.57 -11.81 -8.52
CA SER A 150 10.05 -10.83 -9.46
C SER A 150 9.05 -11.48 -10.43
N PRO A 151 7.83 -10.94 -10.58
CA PRO A 151 6.87 -11.44 -11.57
C PRO A 151 7.41 -11.38 -13.01
N LYS A 152 8.28 -10.42 -13.31
CA LYS A 152 8.94 -10.33 -14.63
C LYS A 152 9.85 -11.53 -14.90
N VAL A 153 10.53 -12.01 -13.86
CA VAL A 153 11.41 -13.18 -13.92
C VAL A 153 10.59 -14.45 -14.14
N ALA A 154 9.50 -14.64 -13.39
CA ALA A 154 8.59 -15.76 -13.62
C ALA A 154 7.99 -15.72 -15.03
N ALA A 155 7.55 -14.55 -15.50
CA ALA A 155 7.01 -14.42 -16.85
C ALA A 155 8.04 -14.79 -17.94
N ALA A 156 9.28 -14.31 -17.81
CA ALA A 156 10.34 -14.64 -18.75
C ALA A 156 10.70 -16.13 -18.72
N ALA A 157 10.91 -16.71 -17.53
CA ALA A 157 11.30 -18.12 -17.40
C ALA A 157 10.27 -19.11 -17.95
N PHE A 158 8.98 -18.75 -17.94
CA PHE A 158 7.89 -19.57 -18.47
C PHE A 158 7.34 -19.09 -19.83
N SER A 159 8.04 -18.17 -20.48
CA SER A 159 7.73 -17.73 -21.85
C SER A 159 8.05 -18.81 -22.87
N ASP A 160 7.42 -18.77 -24.04
CA ASP A 160 7.68 -19.75 -25.09
C ASP A 160 9.14 -19.71 -25.57
N ASP A 161 9.74 -18.53 -25.67
CA ASP A 161 11.13 -18.38 -26.15
C ASP A 161 12.15 -19.03 -25.19
N VAL A 162 11.98 -18.81 -23.90
CA VAL A 162 12.90 -19.35 -22.89
C VAL A 162 12.58 -20.80 -22.53
N LEU A 163 11.31 -21.11 -22.27
CA LEU A 163 10.91 -22.44 -21.78
C LEU A 163 10.84 -23.47 -22.90
N ALA A 164 10.17 -23.12 -24.01
CA ALA A 164 9.96 -24.04 -25.13
C ALA A 164 11.08 -23.95 -26.17
N GLY A 165 11.57 -22.73 -26.45
CA GLY A 165 12.71 -22.47 -27.33
C GLY A 165 14.05 -22.80 -26.69
N GLY A 166 14.12 -22.80 -25.35
CA GLY A 166 15.38 -23.05 -24.65
C GLY A 166 16.41 -21.96 -24.92
N HIS A 167 15.99 -20.72 -25.18
CA HIS A 167 16.87 -19.58 -25.36
C HIS A 167 17.14 -18.85 -24.03
N ASN A 168 18.14 -17.98 -24.02
CA ASN A 168 18.31 -16.99 -22.96
C ASN A 168 17.13 -16.00 -22.99
N SER A 169 16.73 -15.50 -21.83
CA SER A 169 15.72 -14.43 -21.77
C SER A 169 16.26 -13.12 -22.36
N GLU A 170 15.36 -12.23 -22.74
CA GLU A 170 15.71 -10.81 -22.85
C GLU A 170 16.23 -10.27 -21.50
N ALA A 171 16.90 -9.11 -21.52
CA ALA A 171 17.34 -8.42 -20.32
C ALA A 171 16.14 -7.98 -19.46
N ILE A 172 16.07 -8.54 -18.24
CA ILE A 172 14.99 -8.29 -17.29
C ILE A 172 15.42 -7.21 -16.30
N GLU A 173 14.85 -6.03 -16.42
CA GLU A 173 15.03 -4.96 -15.44
C GLU A 173 14.23 -5.25 -14.16
N LEU A 174 14.94 -5.56 -13.08
CA LEU A 174 14.36 -5.81 -11.76
C LEU A 174 14.08 -4.49 -11.04
N ASP A 175 15.05 -3.59 -11.08
CA ASP A 175 15.02 -2.22 -10.58
C ASP A 175 16.08 -1.37 -11.31
N PRO A 176 16.15 -0.04 -11.10
CA PRO A 176 17.06 0.83 -11.86
C PRO A 176 18.55 0.49 -11.76
N GLU A 177 18.96 -0.34 -10.78
CA GLU A 177 20.35 -0.73 -10.55
C GLU A 177 20.59 -2.24 -10.76
N HIS A 178 19.56 -3.02 -11.14
CA HIS A 178 19.67 -4.47 -11.29
C HIS A 178 18.96 -4.98 -12.55
N ILE A 179 19.75 -5.61 -13.41
CA ILE A 179 19.30 -6.33 -14.61
C ILE A 179 19.72 -7.80 -14.51
N LEU A 180 18.85 -8.68 -14.98
CA LEU A 180 19.06 -10.12 -14.99
C LEU A 180 18.79 -10.66 -16.40
N VAL A 181 19.62 -11.58 -16.86
CA VAL A 181 19.29 -12.51 -17.95
C VAL A 181 19.28 -13.92 -17.35
N LEU A 182 18.30 -14.74 -17.75
CA LEU A 182 18.18 -16.12 -17.28
C LEU A 182 18.08 -17.10 -18.43
N ARG A 183 18.32 -18.37 -18.12
CA ARG A 183 18.12 -19.52 -19.01
C ARG A 183 17.48 -20.64 -18.21
N VAL A 184 16.51 -21.35 -18.79
CA VAL A 184 15.97 -22.56 -18.18
C VAL A 184 16.91 -23.73 -18.46
N ILE A 185 17.36 -24.39 -17.40
CA ILE A 185 18.22 -25.59 -17.48
C ILE A 185 17.44 -26.90 -17.35
N GLU A 186 16.31 -26.87 -16.64
CA GLU A 186 15.43 -28.03 -16.41
C GLU A 186 13.99 -27.54 -16.20
N HIS A 187 13.01 -28.31 -16.68
CA HIS A 187 11.60 -28.03 -16.52
C HIS A 187 10.82 -29.29 -16.15
N GLU A 188 10.03 -29.18 -15.08
CA GLU A 188 9.09 -30.22 -14.65
C GLU A 188 7.66 -29.74 -14.87
N GLU A 189 6.88 -30.48 -15.66
CA GLU A 189 5.48 -30.16 -15.89
C GLU A 189 4.66 -30.30 -14.60
N SER A 190 3.72 -29.38 -14.40
CA SER A 190 2.78 -29.48 -13.30
C SER A 190 1.97 -30.78 -13.40
N SER A 191 2.21 -31.70 -12.48
CA SER A 191 1.48 -32.97 -12.39
C SER A 191 0.64 -33.03 -11.11
N VAL A 192 -0.47 -33.76 -11.18
CA VAL A 192 -1.24 -34.10 -9.97
C VAL A 192 -0.39 -35.07 -9.16
N LYS A 193 -0.19 -34.77 -7.87
CA LYS A 193 0.54 -35.67 -6.97
C LYS A 193 -0.02 -37.09 -7.08
N PRO A 194 0.83 -38.12 -7.29
CA PRO A 194 0.38 -39.51 -7.38
C PRO A 194 -0.43 -39.91 -6.16
N PHE A 195 -1.40 -40.83 -6.34
CA PHE A 195 -2.26 -41.29 -5.25
C PHE A 195 -1.45 -41.74 -4.03
N ASP A 196 -0.35 -42.48 -4.23
CA ASP A 196 0.51 -42.94 -3.14
C ASP A 196 1.12 -41.79 -2.31
N ALA A 197 1.43 -40.65 -2.94
CA ALA A 197 1.96 -39.47 -2.25
C ALA A 197 0.89 -38.73 -1.40
N VAL A 198 -0.40 -38.95 -1.68
CA VAL A 198 -1.51 -38.26 -1.00
C VAL A 198 -2.41 -39.19 -0.18
N LYS A 199 -2.22 -40.51 -0.28
CA LYS A 199 -3.08 -41.54 0.31
C LYS A 199 -3.28 -41.40 1.80
N ASP A 200 -2.21 -41.12 2.55
CA ASP A 200 -2.30 -40.99 4.01
C ASP A 200 -3.08 -39.74 4.41
N ARG A 201 -2.86 -38.61 3.72
CA ARG A 201 -3.64 -37.38 3.90
C ARG A 201 -5.13 -37.62 3.61
N ILE A 202 -5.44 -38.30 2.49
CA ILE A 202 -6.83 -38.64 2.14
C ILE A 202 -7.46 -39.52 3.23
N ARG A 203 -6.73 -40.51 3.75
CA ARG A 203 -7.22 -41.38 4.81
C ARG A 203 -7.59 -40.58 6.07
N GLU A 204 -6.76 -39.62 6.47
CA GLU A 204 -7.04 -38.78 7.64
C GLU A 204 -8.25 -37.85 7.43
N ILE A 205 -8.41 -37.30 6.22
CA ILE A 205 -9.60 -36.53 5.85
C ILE A 205 -10.86 -37.40 5.99
N LEU A 206 -10.86 -38.59 5.37
CA LEU A 206 -12.01 -39.50 5.38
C LEU A 206 -12.33 -40.02 6.78
N LYS A 207 -11.33 -40.28 7.63
CA LYS A 207 -11.53 -40.64 9.04
C LYS A 207 -12.24 -39.52 9.79
N THR A 208 -11.79 -38.28 9.62
CA THR A 208 -12.36 -37.10 10.27
C THR A 208 -13.80 -36.88 9.82
N GLU A 209 -14.08 -36.97 8.52
CA GLU A 209 -15.43 -36.86 7.97
C GLU A 209 -16.37 -37.95 8.51
N LYS A 210 -15.90 -39.20 8.56
CA LYS A 210 -16.68 -40.32 9.09
C LYS A 210 -16.94 -40.17 10.59
N ALA A 211 -15.95 -39.74 11.36
CA ALA A 211 -16.11 -39.46 12.79
C ALA A 211 -17.15 -38.37 13.03
N ALA A 212 -17.09 -37.26 12.28
CA ALA A 212 -18.04 -36.16 12.40
C ALA A 212 -19.47 -36.58 12.02
N LYS A 213 -19.63 -37.41 10.99
CA LYS A 213 -20.92 -38.00 10.62
C LYS A 213 -21.49 -38.86 11.76
N LEU A 214 -20.68 -39.75 12.33
CA LEU A 214 -21.09 -40.60 13.45
C LEU A 214 -21.43 -39.80 14.71
N ALA A 215 -20.67 -38.74 15.00
CA ALA A 215 -20.97 -37.84 16.12
C ALA A 215 -22.33 -37.16 15.96
N ARG A 216 -22.66 -36.69 14.74
CA ARG A 216 -23.97 -36.13 14.41
C ARG A 216 -25.09 -37.15 14.60
N GLU A 217 -24.97 -38.34 14.03
CA GLU A 217 -25.99 -39.39 14.14
C GLU A 217 -26.26 -39.75 15.61
N LYS A 218 -25.21 -39.92 16.41
CA LYS A 218 -25.34 -40.16 17.85
C LYS A 218 -26.01 -39.00 18.59
N GLY A 219 -25.60 -37.77 18.31
CA GLY A 219 -26.19 -36.60 18.93
C GLY A 219 -27.66 -36.40 18.57
N GLU A 220 -28.05 -36.67 17.32
CA GLU A 220 -29.45 -36.65 16.89
C GLU A 220 -30.28 -37.76 17.58
N ALA A 221 -29.72 -38.95 17.76
CA ALA A 221 -30.35 -40.02 18.53
C ALA A 221 -30.56 -39.61 20.01
N ILE A 222 -29.55 -38.99 20.64
CA ILE A 222 -29.66 -38.45 22.02
C ILE A 222 -30.77 -37.39 22.10
N ILE A 223 -30.84 -36.48 21.13
CA ILE A 223 -31.93 -35.49 21.05
C ILE A 223 -33.30 -36.18 21.00
N GLY A 224 -33.42 -37.27 20.25
CA GLY A 224 -34.63 -38.11 20.22
C GLY A 224 -35.00 -38.68 21.59
N GLN A 225 -34.03 -39.25 22.30
CA GLN A 225 -34.23 -39.83 23.63
C GLN A 225 -34.56 -38.76 24.69
N LEU A 226 -33.94 -37.58 24.61
CA LEU A 226 -34.23 -36.44 25.48
C LEU A 226 -35.67 -35.93 25.31
N ARG A 227 -36.20 -35.96 24.09
CA ARG A 227 -37.61 -35.62 23.82
C ARG A 227 -38.60 -36.62 24.43
N GLN A 228 -38.15 -37.84 24.69
CA GLN A 228 -38.94 -38.90 25.35
C GLN A 228 -38.78 -38.89 26.89
N GLY A 229 -38.05 -37.91 27.45
CA GLY A 229 -37.85 -37.78 28.90
C GLY A 229 -36.61 -38.49 29.44
N GLY A 230 -35.66 -38.86 28.58
CA GLY A 230 -34.39 -39.44 29.02
C GLY A 230 -33.56 -38.51 29.91
N ASP A 231 -32.78 -39.10 30.83
CA ASP A 231 -31.89 -38.37 31.74
C ASP A 231 -30.67 -37.79 30.99
N ARG A 232 -30.42 -36.49 31.14
CA ARG A 232 -29.41 -35.76 30.35
C ARG A 232 -28.00 -36.18 30.71
N GLN A 233 -27.73 -36.35 32.00
CA GLN A 233 -26.42 -36.67 32.53
C GLN A 233 -26.02 -38.09 32.11
N ALA A 234 -26.94 -39.06 32.24
CA ALA A 234 -26.72 -40.43 31.81
C ALA A 234 -26.50 -40.52 30.28
N LEU A 235 -27.30 -39.80 29.49
CA LEU A 235 -27.15 -39.80 28.02
C LEU A 235 -25.84 -39.16 27.55
N ALA A 236 -25.39 -38.08 28.19
CA ALA A 236 -24.10 -37.48 27.90
C ALA A 236 -22.94 -38.43 28.28
N ALA A 237 -22.98 -38.99 29.50
CA ALA A 237 -21.95 -39.92 29.97
C ALA A 237 -21.84 -41.19 29.11
N GLY A 238 -22.98 -41.70 28.61
CA GLY A 238 -23.02 -42.88 27.75
C GLY A 238 -22.27 -42.74 26.41
N VAL A 239 -21.95 -41.51 26.00
CA VAL A 239 -21.12 -41.23 24.82
C VAL A 239 -19.77 -40.61 25.18
N GLY A 240 -19.39 -40.61 26.46
CA GLY A 240 -18.18 -39.94 26.96
C GLY A 240 -18.26 -38.41 26.88
N GLY A 241 -19.45 -37.86 26.73
CA GLY A 241 -19.70 -36.42 26.72
C GLY A 241 -20.02 -35.87 28.11
N GLU A 242 -19.91 -34.55 28.26
CA GLU A 242 -20.25 -33.84 29.49
C GLU A 242 -21.50 -32.97 29.27
N TRP A 243 -22.40 -32.97 30.27
CA TRP A 243 -23.56 -32.09 30.26
C TRP A 243 -23.27 -30.80 31.04
N VAL A 244 -23.00 -29.70 30.35
CA VAL A 244 -22.62 -28.43 30.96
C VAL A 244 -23.81 -27.47 31.01
N SER A 245 -24.10 -26.92 32.20
CA SER A 245 -25.12 -25.87 32.37
C SER A 245 -24.47 -24.48 32.26
N LYS A 246 -24.90 -23.69 31.26
CA LYS A 246 -24.37 -22.34 30.99
C LYS A 246 -25.21 -21.20 31.55
N GLY A 247 -26.38 -21.48 32.13
CA GLY A 247 -27.29 -20.44 32.62
C GLY A 247 -27.87 -19.58 31.47
N ALA A 248 -28.04 -18.29 31.72
CA ALA A 248 -28.57 -17.36 30.72
C ALA A 248 -27.47 -16.90 29.75
N VAL A 249 -27.78 -16.93 28.45
CA VAL A 249 -26.86 -16.64 27.35
C VAL A 249 -27.53 -15.64 26.41
N ASP A 250 -26.80 -14.64 25.91
CA ASP A 250 -27.27 -13.66 24.94
C ASP A 250 -26.77 -13.93 23.51
N ARG A 251 -27.19 -13.13 22.51
CA ARG A 251 -26.84 -13.37 21.08
C ARG A 251 -25.38 -13.08 20.73
N VAL A 252 -24.62 -12.44 21.61
CA VAL A 252 -23.23 -12.02 21.39
C VAL A 252 -22.25 -12.69 22.36
N ASP A 253 -22.73 -13.65 23.15
CA ASP A 253 -21.94 -14.44 24.09
C ASP A 253 -20.76 -15.12 23.39
N ARG A 254 -19.55 -14.79 23.85
CA ARG A 254 -18.29 -15.29 23.28
C ARG A 254 -17.78 -16.56 23.95
N THR A 255 -18.44 -17.01 25.03
CA THR A 255 -18.05 -18.20 25.80
C THR A 255 -18.58 -19.49 25.18
N LEU A 256 -19.50 -19.38 24.22
CA LEU A 256 -20.02 -20.51 23.45
C LEU A 256 -19.46 -20.54 22.02
N PRO A 257 -19.20 -21.74 21.48
CA PRO A 257 -18.95 -21.92 20.06
C PRO A 257 -20.06 -21.28 19.20
N PRO A 258 -19.72 -20.52 18.14
CA PRO A 258 -20.69 -19.81 17.32
C PRO A 258 -21.80 -20.70 16.72
N ALA A 259 -21.48 -21.95 16.40
CA ALA A 259 -22.45 -22.92 15.89
C ALA A 259 -23.52 -23.28 16.92
N ILE A 260 -23.14 -23.44 18.20
CA ILE A 260 -24.08 -23.70 19.31
C ILE A 260 -24.99 -22.50 19.50
N LEU A 261 -24.40 -21.30 19.54
CA LEU A 261 -25.13 -20.06 19.75
C LEU A 261 -26.16 -19.81 18.63
N SER A 262 -25.72 -19.93 17.37
CA SER A 262 -26.60 -19.77 16.20
C SER A 262 -27.74 -20.78 16.20
N ARG A 263 -27.46 -22.05 16.57
CA ARG A 263 -28.50 -23.06 16.67
C ARG A 263 -29.48 -22.78 17.81
N LEU A 264 -28.98 -22.43 19.00
CA LEU A 264 -29.78 -22.13 20.19
C LEU A 264 -30.84 -21.07 19.90
N PHE A 265 -30.46 -19.95 19.25
CA PHE A 265 -31.38 -18.85 18.92
C PHE A 265 -32.32 -19.13 17.74
N ARG A 266 -32.16 -20.25 17.02
CA ARG A 266 -33.07 -20.73 15.98
C ARG A 266 -34.07 -21.78 16.48
N LEU A 267 -33.91 -22.28 17.70
CA LEU A 267 -34.84 -23.24 18.27
C LEU A 267 -36.20 -22.57 18.57
N PRO A 268 -37.31 -23.32 18.44
CA PRO A 268 -38.61 -22.81 18.84
C PRO A 268 -38.61 -22.49 20.34
N LYS A 269 -39.43 -21.51 20.73
CA LYS A 269 -39.56 -21.13 22.14
C LYS A 269 -40.08 -22.32 22.96
N PRO A 270 -39.56 -22.58 24.17
CA PRO A 270 -40.07 -23.63 25.04
C PRO A 270 -41.49 -23.32 25.50
N GLU A 271 -42.36 -24.32 25.49
CA GLU A 271 -43.67 -24.27 26.13
C GLU A 271 -43.52 -24.67 27.62
N ALA A 272 -44.37 -24.11 28.48
CA ALA A 272 -44.38 -24.25 29.94
C ALA A 272 -43.56 -25.44 30.50
N GLU A 273 -42.39 -25.11 31.09
CA GLU A 273 -41.46 -26.01 31.79
C GLU A 273 -40.89 -27.20 30.98
N LYS A 274 -41.14 -27.28 29.67
CA LYS A 274 -40.59 -28.30 28.78
C LYS A 274 -39.45 -27.75 27.93
N PRO A 275 -38.20 -28.18 28.18
CA PRO A 275 -37.06 -27.75 27.38
C PRO A 275 -37.17 -28.16 25.92
N VAL A 276 -36.66 -27.32 25.04
CA VAL A 276 -36.53 -27.61 23.61
C VAL A 276 -35.12 -28.09 23.31
N TYR A 277 -35.02 -29.23 22.65
CA TYR A 277 -33.74 -29.85 22.31
C TYR A 277 -33.35 -29.62 20.84
N GLY A 278 -32.08 -29.31 20.62
CA GLY A 278 -31.47 -29.12 19.32
C GLY A 278 -30.05 -29.64 19.28
N GLY A 279 -29.45 -29.64 18.09
CA GLY A 279 -28.06 -30.04 17.91
C GLY A 279 -27.33 -29.19 16.89
N ALA A 280 -26.01 -29.06 17.05
CA ALA A 280 -25.13 -28.27 16.20
C ALA A 280 -23.80 -29.00 15.95
N ALA A 281 -23.42 -29.12 14.69
CA ALA A 281 -22.07 -29.57 14.32
C ALA A 281 -21.04 -28.47 14.60
N LEU A 282 -19.90 -28.85 15.15
CA LEU A 282 -18.80 -27.95 15.49
C LEU A 282 -17.67 -28.06 14.45
N GLN A 283 -16.82 -27.04 14.38
CA GLN A 283 -15.72 -26.98 13.40
C GLN A 283 -14.66 -28.07 13.60
N ASN A 284 -14.51 -28.58 14.82
CA ASN A 284 -13.58 -29.66 15.16
C ASN A 284 -14.13 -31.06 14.84
N GLY A 285 -15.33 -31.16 14.24
CA GLY A 285 -15.98 -32.44 13.91
C GLY A 285 -16.92 -32.96 15.00
N ASP A 286 -16.96 -32.34 16.18
CA ASP A 286 -17.88 -32.76 17.24
C ASP A 286 -19.33 -32.36 16.94
N PHE A 287 -20.26 -32.93 17.70
CA PHE A 287 -21.66 -32.55 17.67
C PHE A 287 -22.15 -32.20 19.07
N ALA A 288 -22.61 -30.96 19.24
CA ALA A 288 -23.17 -30.48 20.48
C ALA A 288 -24.68 -30.74 20.53
N VAL A 289 -25.14 -31.33 21.63
CA VAL A 289 -26.56 -31.42 21.99
C VAL A 289 -26.91 -30.25 22.90
N ILE A 290 -28.02 -29.57 22.60
CA ILE A 290 -28.42 -28.31 23.21
C ILE A 290 -29.80 -28.51 23.83
N ALA A 291 -29.97 -28.09 25.08
CA ALA A 291 -31.28 -27.96 25.71
C ALA A 291 -31.54 -26.51 26.09
N MET A 292 -32.62 -25.95 25.55
CA MET A 292 -33.08 -24.61 25.91
C MET A 292 -34.26 -24.73 26.88
N GLY A 293 -34.03 -24.38 28.15
CA GLY A 293 -35.06 -24.46 29.19
C GLY A 293 -36.05 -23.30 29.18
N ALA A 294 -35.59 -22.08 28.88
CA ALA A 294 -36.43 -20.89 28.90
C ALA A 294 -35.87 -19.80 27.96
N VAL A 295 -36.75 -18.91 27.49
CA VAL A 295 -36.37 -17.69 26.77
C VAL A 295 -36.82 -16.49 27.58
N LYS A 296 -35.86 -15.65 27.99
CA LYS A 296 -36.13 -14.36 28.60
C LYS A 296 -36.10 -13.29 27.52
N MET A 297 -37.21 -12.59 27.31
CA MET A 297 -37.25 -11.45 26.40
C MET A 297 -36.46 -10.29 27.02
N GLY A 298 -35.65 -9.62 26.20
CA GLY A 298 -35.07 -8.34 26.59
C GLY A 298 -36.19 -7.33 26.87
N GLN A 299 -36.01 -6.49 27.88
CA GLN A 299 -36.95 -5.41 28.19
C GLN A 299 -36.51 -4.14 27.44
N MET A 300 -37.48 -3.43 26.85
CA MET A 300 -37.20 -2.26 25.99
C MET A 300 -36.55 -1.09 26.74
N ASP A 301 -36.82 -0.96 28.04
CA ASP A 301 -36.22 0.03 28.94
C ASP A 301 -34.72 -0.23 29.23
N GLN A 302 -34.23 -1.43 28.94
CA GLN A 302 -32.80 -1.77 29.07
C GLN A 302 -32.01 -1.56 27.78
N VAL A 303 -32.69 -1.41 26.63
CA VAL A 303 -32.04 -1.24 25.31
C VAL A 303 -31.18 0.03 25.27
N GLU A 304 -31.64 1.09 25.92
CA GLU A 304 -30.91 2.36 26.03
C GLU A 304 -29.64 2.21 26.89
N LYS A 305 -29.74 1.51 28.03
CA LYS A 305 -28.62 1.24 28.95
C LYS A 305 -27.57 0.30 28.36
N LEU A 306 -27.98 -0.64 27.50
CA LEU A 306 -27.11 -1.64 26.87
C LEU A 306 -26.50 -1.14 25.54
N GLY A 307 -26.68 0.14 25.19
CA GLY A 307 -26.09 0.73 23.99
C GLY A 307 -26.76 0.32 22.68
N GLY A 308 -28.02 -0.14 22.74
CA GLY A 308 -28.80 -0.60 21.58
C GLY A 308 -28.97 0.48 20.51
N GLU A 309 -29.14 1.74 20.91
CA GLU A 309 -29.21 2.86 19.97
C GLU A 309 -27.87 3.07 19.22
N LYS A 310 -26.75 2.95 19.94
CA LYS A 310 -25.41 3.05 19.34
C LYS A 310 -25.14 1.89 18.38
N ALA A 311 -25.54 0.67 18.75
CA ALA A 311 -25.44 -0.51 17.90
C ALA A 311 -26.32 -0.40 16.63
N LEU A 312 -27.56 0.06 16.77
CA LEU A 312 -28.49 0.31 15.66
C LEU A 312 -27.95 1.39 14.71
N ARG A 313 -27.50 2.52 15.25
CA ARG A 313 -26.85 3.59 14.45
C ARG A 313 -25.60 3.11 13.73
N SER A 314 -24.82 2.22 14.35
CA SER A 314 -23.63 1.63 13.71
C SER A 314 -24.01 0.67 12.58
N MET A 315 -25.02 -0.17 12.80
CA MET A 315 -25.53 -1.11 11.80
C MET A 315 -26.14 -0.37 10.61
N MET A 316 -26.96 0.67 10.86
CA MET A 316 -27.54 1.51 9.82
C MET A 316 -26.44 2.21 9.01
N ARG A 317 -25.43 2.80 9.66
CA ARG A 317 -24.28 3.41 8.96
C ARG A 317 -23.57 2.41 8.05
N LYS A 318 -23.32 1.20 8.53
CA LYS A 318 -22.70 0.14 7.72
C LYS A 318 -23.59 -0.26 6.53
N SER A 319 -24.88 -0.49 6.76
CA SER A 319 -25.84 -0.87 5.72
C SER A 319 -25.99 0.21 4.64
N PHE A 320 -26.11 1.47 5.04
CA PHE A 320 -26.18 2.60 4.09
C PHE A 320 -24.86 2.79 3.35
N GLY A 321 -23.72 2.62 4.03
CA GLY A 321 -22.40 2.68 3.40
C GLY A 321 -22.20 1.58 2.34
N GLU A 322 -22.57 0.34 2.64
CA GLU A 322 -22.49 -0.78 1.69
C GLU A 322 -23.45 -0.63 0.51
N ALA A 323 -24.66 -0.11 0.74
CA ALA A 323 -25.61 0.19 -0.32
C ALA A 323 -25.10 1.32 -1.23
N TYR A 324 -24.60 2.41 -0.63
CA TYR A 324 -24.01 3.53 -1.35
C TYR A 324 -22.81 3.09 -2.19
N TYR A 325 -21.90 2.32 -1.61
CA TYR A 325 -20.72 1.80 -2.30
C TYR A 325 -21.09 0.89 -3.48
N ARG A 326 -22.06 -0.02 -3.30
CA ARG A 326 -22.57 -0.86 -4.41
C ARG A 326 -23.17 -0.03 -5.54
N HIS A 327 -23.98 0.99 -5.22
CA HIS A 327 -24.56 1.86 -6.24
C HIS A 327 -23.51 2.73 -6.93
N LEU A 328 -22.52 3.25 -6.20
CA LEU A 328 -21.39 3.96 -6.78
C LEU A 328 -20.64 3.06 -7.77
N LEU A 329 -20.30 1.83 -7.39
CA LEU A 329 -19.63 0.88 -8.28
C LEU A 329 -20.48 0.51 -9.50
N GLN A 330 -21.79 0.30 -9.33
CA GLN A 330 -22.69 0.07 -10.45
C GLN A 330 -22.74 1.25 -11.43
N ASN A 331 -22.85 2.47 -10.90
CA ASN A 331 -22.87 3.69 -11.72
C ASN A 331 -21.53 3.91 -12.44
N LEU A 332 -20.41 3.71 -11.75
CA LEU A 332 -19.08 3.81 -12.35
C LEU A 332 -18.89 2.76 -13.45
N ARG A 333 -19.34 1.51 -13.24
CA ARG A 333 -19.30 0.46 -14.27
C ARG A 333 -20.21 0.79 -15.46
N ALA A 334 -21.39 1.35 -15.23
CA ALA A 334 -22.32 1.72 -16.29
C ALA A 334 -21.84 2.94 -17.09
N ALA A 335 -21.14 3.88 -16.46
CA ALA A 335 -20.59 5.07 -17.09
C ALA A 335 -19.23 4.84 -17.76
N ALA A 336 -18.50 3.81 -17.34
CA ALA A 336 -17.25 3.43 -17.97
C ALA A 336 -17.54 2.71 -19.30
N LYS A 337 -16.90 3.17 -20.39
CA LYS A 337 -16.79 2.37 -21.62
C LYS A 337 -15.77 1.26 -21.37
N VAL A 338 -16.25 0.12 -20.91
CA VAL A 338 -15.44 -1.09 -20.75
C VAL A 338 -15.67 -1.98 -21.96
N GLU A 339 -14.66 -2.09 -22.82
CA GLU A 339 -14.61 -3.10 -23.88
C GLU A 339 -14.06 -4.39 -23.29
N TYR A 340 -14.90 -5.43 -23.26
CA TYR A 340 -14.47 -6.78 -22.91
C TYR A 340 -13.98 -7.46 -24.18
N PHE A 341 -12.67 -7.56 -24.35
CA PHE A 341 -12.08 -8.42 -25.37
C PHE A 341 -12.21 -9.86 -24.88
N ASN A 342 -13.19 -10.59 -25.40
CA ASN A 342 -13.20 -12.04 -25.26
C ASN A 342 -11.99 -12.57 -26.03
N GLN A 343 -10.99 -13.08 -25.30
CA GLN A 343 -10.02 -14.02 -25.87
C GLN A 343 -10.71 -15.38 -26.01
N ASP A 344 -11.64 -15.47 -26.96
CA ASP A 344 -11.99 -16.74 -27.59
C ASP A 344 -11.95 -16.47 -29.09
N GLY A 345 -10.76 -16.66 -29.65
CA GLY A 345 -10.63 -16.91 -31.07
C GLY A 345 -11.15 -18.30 -31.35
N GLU A 346 -12.18 -18.38 -32.19
CA GLU A 346 -12.35 -19.37 -33.26
C GLU A 346 -13.68 -19.12 -33.97
N GLY A 347 -13.63 -18.75 -35.26
CA GLY A 347 -14.79 -18.60 -36.15
C GLY A 347 -14.72 -17.38 -37.06
#